data_AF-A0A382QQP1-F1
#
_entry.id   AF-A0A382QQP1-F1
#
_cell.length_a   1.000
_cell.length_b   1.000
_cell.length_c   1.000
_cell.angle_alpha   90.00
_cell.angle_beta   90.00
_cell.angle_gamma   90.00
#
_symmetry.space_group_name_H-M   'P 1'
#
loop_
_entity.id
_entity.type
_entity.pdbx_description
1 polymer ?
#
loop_
_entity_poly.entity_id
_entity_poly.type
_entity_poly.pdbx_seq_one_letter_code
_entity_poly.pdbx_strand_id
1 'polypeptide(L)'
;MDKYIIENEEIFLKSELKEYPFKVAEDKFDHSGKPLPFTGCSIICKIPIKSDLFFELKSLQLKYKDLSPEKAYTYLPETSFHMTLFDCCNENTINTQYWPKNIEPDYNYKKTAYVLSKRIKKYIFPEKFDLKVKTLFGGYSI
;
A
#
# COMPACT_ATOMS: atom_id res chain seq x y z
N MET A 1 -2.29 0.02 15.36
CA MET A 1 -2.34 1.48 15.51
C MET A 1 -0.93 1.95 15.72
N ASP A 2 -0.57 3.13 15.21
CA ASP A 2 0.78 3.66 15.33
C ASP A 2 1.20 3.88 16.81
N LYS A 3 2.49 3.71 17.12
CA LYS A 3 3.04 3.83 18.48
C LYS A 3 2.79 5.23 19.08
N TYR A 4 2.98 6.30 18.31
CA TYR A 4 2.76 7.65 18.82
C TYR A 4 1.27 7.92 19.11
N ILE A 5 0.37 7.36 18.29
CA ILE A 5 -1.08 7.44 18.57
C ILE A 5 -1.44 6.63 19.83
N ILE A 6 -0.86 5.43 20.00
CA ILE A 6 -1.08 4.61 21.21
C ILE A 6 -0.59 5.34 22.46
N GLU A 7 0.59 5.95 22.41
CA GLU A 7 1.17 6.71 23.53
C GLU A 7 0.38 7.99 23.86
N ASN A 8 -0.45 8.48 22.93
CA ASN A 8 -1.26 9.70 23.08
C ASN A 8 -2.77 9.42 22.91
N GLU A 9 -3.23 8.20 23.25
CA GLU A 9 -4.58 7.73 22.94
C GLU A 9 -5.68 8.63 23.52
N GLU A 10 -5.56 9.08 24.78
CA GLU A 10 -6.57 9.95 25.40
C GLU A 10 -6.76 11.29 24.66
N ILE A 11 -5.67 11.87 24.14
CA ILE A 11 -5.69 13.14 23.41
C ILE A 11 -6.21 12.89 21.99
N PHE A 12 -5.82 11.79 21.37
CA PHE A 12 -6.30 11.35 20.06
C PHE A 12 -7.81 11.10 20.05
N LEU A 13 -8.34 10.39 21.06
CA LEU A 13 -9.77 10.10 21.19
C LEU A 13 -10.64 11.36 21.41
N LYS A 14 -10.05 12.46 21.88
CA LYS A 14 -10.69 13.77 22.00
C LYS A 14 -10.58 14.63 20.73
N SER A 15 -9.92 14.13 19.68
CA SER A 15 -9.58 14.88 18.47
C SER A 15 -8.71 16.12 18.73
N GLU A 16 -7.90 16.08 19.80
CA GLU A 16 -7.05 17.20 20.23
C GLU A 16 -5.58 17.04 19.82
N LEU A 17 -5.21 15.89 19.23
CA LEU A 17 -3.84 15.60 18.79
C LEU A 17 -3.56 16.37 17.49
N LYS A 18 -2.95 17.55 17.61
CA LYS A 18 -2.72 18.47 16.48
C LYS A 18 -1.49 18.17 15.63
N GLU A 19 -0.43 17.64 16.24
CA GLU A 19 0.84 17.41 15.56
C GLU A 19 1.25 15.94 15.64
N TYR A 20 1.59 15.39 14.48
CA TYR A 20 2.16 14.07 14.35
C TYR A 20 3.63 14.19 13.94
N PRO A 21 4.60 13.73 14.77
CA PRO A 21 6.02 13.90 14.52
C PRO A 21 6.46 12.97 13.37
N PHE A 22 6.26 13.44 12.15
CA PHE A 22 6.71 12.75 10.94
C PHE A 22 8.24 12.89 10.83
N LYS A 23 8.98 11.89 11.30
CA LYS A 23 10.45 11.97 11.42
C LYS A 23 11.22 11.54 10.17
N VAL A 24 10.60 10.90 9.19
CA VAL A 24 11.30 10.39 8.00
C VAL A 24 10.39 10.50 6.77
N ALA A 25 10.80 11.27 5.76
CA ALA A 25 10.25 11.09 4.42
C ALA A 25 10.77 9.76 3.87
N GLU A 26 9.84 8.85 3.61
CA GLU A 26 10.13 7.54 3.02
C GLU A 26 10.30 7.67 1.50
N ASP A 27 10.93 6.69 0.85
CA ASP A 27 11.12 6.64 -0.61
C ASP A 27 9.81 6.75 -1.43
N LYS A 28 8.65 6.56 -0.79
CA LYS A 28 7.33 6.50 -1.44
C LYS A 28 6.53 7.79 -1.38
N PHE A 29 6.80 8.70 -0.43
CA PHE A 29 6.04 9.94 -0.23
C PHE A 29 6.95 11.09 0.20
N ASP A 30 6.71 12.29 -0.30
CA ASP A 30 7.40 13.49 0.18
C ASP A 30 6.86 13.97 1.55
N HIS A 31 7.49 15.00 2.12
CA HIS A 31 7.09 15.59 3.41
C HIS A 31 5.68 16.20 3.42
N SER A 32 5.06 16.41 2.25
CA SER A 32 3.67 16.86 2.13
C SER A 32 2.67 15.71 2.00
N GLY A 33 3.15 14.46 2.01
CA GLY A 33 2.34 13.26 1.76
C GLY A 33 2.03 13.04 0.28
N LYS A 34 2.74 13.71 -0.64
CA LYS A 34 2.54 13.46 -2.07
C LYS A 34 3.30 12.20 -2.49
N PRO A 35 2.69 11.28 -3.24
CA PRO A 35 3.37 10.11 -3.76
C PRO A 35 4.58 10.48 -4.63
N LEU A 36 5.71 9.82 -4.38
CA LEU A 36 6.91 9.86 -5.22
C LEU A 36 6.90 8.69 -6.22
N PRO A 37 7.69 8.76 -7.31
CA PRO A 37 7.86 7.63 -8.21
C PRO A 37 8.37 6.40 -7.44
N PHE A 38 7.55 5.35 -7.43
CA PHE A 38 7.89 4.06 -6.82
C PHE A 38 7.62 2.95 -7.82
N THR A 39 8.53 2.83 -8.79
CA THR A 39 8.29 2.00 -9.97
C THR A 39 8.54 0.52 -9.68
N GLY A 40 7.59 -0.33 -10.05
CA GLY A 40 7.71 -1.76 -9.83
C GLY A 40 6.57 -2.55 -10.46
N CYS A 41 6.42 -3.80 -10.03
CA CYS A 41 5.28 -4.62 -10.37
C CYS A 41 4.85 -5.46 -9.17
N SER A 42 3.55 -5.78 -9.15
CA SER A 42 2.91 -6.59 -8.13
C SER A 42 1.70 -7.29 -8.74
N ILE A 43 1.25 -8.37 -8.12
CA ILE A 43 0.00 -9.05 -8.46
C ILE A 43 -1.03 -8.60 -7.44
N ILE A 44 -2.10 -7.98 -7.95
CA ILE A 44 -3.13 -7.36 -7.13
C ILE A 44 -4.52 -7.89 -7.48
N CYS A 45 -5.39 -7.94 -6.47
CA CYS A 45 -6.83 -8.04 -6.63
C CYS A 45 -7.42 -6.64 -6.48
N LYS A 46 -7.88 -6.06 -7.59
CA LYS A 46 -8.58 -4.77 -7.55
C LYS A 46 -9.95 -4.95 -6.91
N ILE A 47 -10.35 -3.98 -6.10
CA ILE A 47 -11.73 -3.88 -5.64
C ILE A 47 -12.58 -3.39 -6.81
N PRO A 48 -13.63 -4.10 -7.24
CA PRO A 48 -14.48 -3.65 -8.32
C PRO A 48 -15.13 -2.30 -7.99
N ILE A 49 -14.97 -1.33 -8.88
CA ILE A 49 -15.57 0.00 -8.73
C ILE A 49 -17.09 -0.13 -8.66
N LYS A 50 -17.72 0.62 -7.74
CA LYS A 50 -19.17 0.58 -7.46
C LYS A 50 -19.71 -0.75 -6.91
N SER A 51 -18.85 -1.65 -6.44
CA SER A 51 -19.30 -2.76 -5.59
C SER A 51 -19.67 -2.26 -4.19
N ASP A 52 -20.45 -3.04 -3.44
CA ASP A 52 -20.77 -2.73 -2.03
C ASP A 52 -19.49 -2.58 -1.20
N LEU A 53 -18.52 -3.48 -1.39
CA LEU A 53 -17.22 -3.40 -0.73
C LEU A 53 -16.48 -2.10 -1.06
N PHE A 54 -16.54 -1.63 -2.31
CA PHE A 54 -15.93 -0.35 -2.69
C PHE A 54 -16.55 0.83 -1.91
N PHE A 55 -17.87 0.89 -1.80
CA PHE A 55 -18.54 1.96 -1.07
C PHE A 55 -18.26 1.91 0.43
N GLU A 56 -18.22 0.70 1.02
CA GLU A 56 -17.86 0.52 2.43
C GLU A 56 -16.42 0.96 2.71
N LEU A 57 -15.45 0.56 1.87
CA LEU A 57 -14.05 1.00 2.01
C LEU A 57 -13.90 2.51 1.83
N LYS A 58 -14.65 3.11 0.90
CA LYS A 58 -14.66 4.57 0.71
C LYS A 58 -15.20 5.28 1.94
N SER A 59 -16.34 4.83 2.48
CA SER A 59 -16.95 5.36 3.70
C SER A 59 -15.99 5.26 4.88
N LEU A 60 -15.34 4.11 5.03
CA LEU A 60 -14.33 3.89 6.07
C LEU A 60 -13.14 4.85 5.93
N GLN A 61 -12.59 5.01 4.72
CA GLN A 61 -11.48 5.94 4.48
C GLN A 61 -11.86 7.39 4.83
N LEU A 62 -13.08 7.83 4.49
CA LEU A 62 -13.58 9.16 4.81
C LEU A 62 -13.67 9.38 6.33
N LYS A 63 -14.17 8.40 7.08
CA LYS A 63 -14.21 8.48 8.55
C LYS A 63 -12.80 8.57 9.15
N TYR A 64 -11.84 7.80 8.63
CA TYR A 64 -10.46 7.90 9.09
C TYR A 64 -9.82 9.25 8.78
N LYS A 65 -10.10 9.83 7.59
CA LYS A 65 -9.62 11.16 7.22
C LYS A 65 -10.09 12.23 8.21
N ASP A 66 -11.33 12.12 8.68
CA ASP A 66 -11.92 13.06 9.63
C ASP A 66 -11.38 12.89 11.07
N LEU A 67 -11.06 11.65 11.45
CA LEU A 67 -10.56 11.32 12.78
C LEU A 67 -9.04 11.49 12.94
N SER A 68 -8.27 11.42 11.85
CA SER A 68 -6.81 11.33 11.94
C SER A 68 -6.18 12.71 12.18
N PRO A 69 -5.07 12.79 12.94
CA PRO A 69 -4.31 14.02 13.09
C PRO A 69 -3.84 14.53 11.72
N GLU A 70 -3.69 15.84 11.61
CA GLU A 70 -3.15 16.45 10.41
C GLU A 70 -1.78 15.83 10.07
N LYS A 71 -1.57 15.47 8.79
CA LYS A 71 -0.32 14.89 8.27
C LYS A 71 0.08 13.53 8.86
N ALA A 72 -0.77 12.88 9.66
CA ALA A 72 -0.47 11.54 10.17
C ALA A 72 -0.51 10.45 9.09
N TYR A 73 -1.36 10.60 8.07
CA TYR A 73 -1.53 9.61 7.01
C TYR A 73 -1.65 10.27 5.63
N THR A 74 -1.10 9.58 4.63
CA THR A 74 -1.42 9.82 3.22
C THR A 74 -2.47 8.83 2.77
N TYR A 75 -3.63 9.33 2.34
CA TYR A 75 -4.70 8.50 1.82
C TYR A 75 -4.63 8.40 0.30
N LEU A 76 -4.39 7.20 -0.21
CA LEU A 76 -4.38 6.92 -1.64
C LEU A 76 -5.80 7.08 -2.26
N PRO A 77 -5.87 7.36 -3.58
CA PRO A 77 -7.14 7.47 -4.30
C PRO A 77 -8.01 6.21 -4.14
N GLU A 78 -9.34 6.37 -4.03
CA GLU A 78 -10.27 5.23 -3.96
C GLU A 78 -10.19 4.29 -5.17
N THR A 79 -9.82 4.83 -6.33
CA THR A 79 -9.61 4.07 -7.56
C THR A 79 -8.40 3.14 -7.51
N SER A 80 -7.51 3.32 -6.52
CA SER A 80 -6.38 2.43 -6.27
C SER A 80 -6.67 1.41 -5.17
N PHE A 81 -7.90 1.24 -4.69
CA PHE A 81 -8.20 0.17 -3.72
C PHE A 81 -7.93 -1.21 -4.31
N HIS A 82 -7.05 -1.95 -3.65
CA HIS A 82 -6.68 -3.30 -4.02
C HIS A 82 -6.18 -4.06 -2.79
N MET A 83 -6.11 -5.37 -2.94
CA MET A 83 -5.31 -6.23 -2.09
C MET A 83 -4.11 -6.71 -2.90
N THR A 84 -2.91 -6.55 -2.35
CA THR A 84 -1.70 -7.18 -2.89
C THR A 84 -1.73 -8.68 -2.58
N LEU A 85 -1.68 -9.51 -3.61
CA LEU A 85 -1.52 -10.96 -3.48
C LEU A 85 -0.06 -11.36 -3.38
N PHE A 86 0.78 -10.70 -4.16
CA PHE A 86 2.20 -10.99 -4.23
C PHE A 86 2.95 -9.72 -4.63
N ASP A 87 3.90 -9.32 -3.80
CA ASP A 87 4.82 -8.24 -4.12
C ASP A 87 5.96 -8.81 -4.97
N CYS A 88 6.08 -8.35 -6.23
CA CYS A 88 7.07 -8.93 -7.14
C CYS A 88 8.44 -8.28 -6.93
N CYS A 89 8.59 -7.03 -7.39
CA CYS A 89 9.83 -6.27 -7.27
C CYS A 89 9.59 -4.80 -7.64
N ASN A 90 10.48 -3.93 -7.15
CA ASN A 90 10.52 -2.51 -7.48
C ASN A 90 11.98 -2.07 -7.68
N GLU A 91 12.20 -0.86 -8.17
CA GLU A 91 13.55 -0.35 -8.46
C GLU A 91 14.47 -0.35 -7.23
N ASN A 92 13.94 -0.22 -6.01
CA ASN A 92 14.71 -0.26 -4.77
C ASN A 92 15.15 -1.69 -4.40
N THR A 93 14.58 -2.74 -5.01
CA THR A 93 14.99 -4.11 -4.74
C THR A 93 16.08 -4.62 -5.67
N ILE A 94 16.51 -3.84 -6.68
CA ILE A 94 17.63 -4.20 -7.58
C ILE A 94 18.87 -4.56 -6.76
N ASN A 95 19.57 -5.64 -7.16
CA ASN A 95 20.74 -6.19 -6.47
C ASN A 95 20.50 -6.72 -5.04
N THR A 96 19.25 -6.82 -4.59
CA THR A 96 18.90 -7.44 -3.31
C THR A 96 18.38 -8.87 -3.52
N GLN A 97 18.23 -9.63 -2.43
CA GLN A 97 17.58 -10.94 -2.45
C GLN A 97 16.12 -10.91 -2.93
N TYR A 98 15.48 -9.73 -2.88
CA TYR A 98 14.11 -9.52 -3.32
C TYR A 98 14.01 -9.23 -4.82
N TRP A 99 15.14 -9.09 -5.53
CA TRP A 99 15.13 -9.00 -6.99
C TRP A 99 14.91 -10.40 -7.61
N PRO A 100 14.02 -10.54 -8.60
CA PRO A 100 13.85 -11.80 -9.31
C PRO A 100 15.16 -12.29 -9.97
N LYS A 101 15.46 -13.57 -9.76
CA LYS A 101 16.60 -14.24 -10.43
C LYS A 101 16.40 -14.29 -11.95
N ASN A 102 17.50 -14.38 -12.69
CA ASN A 102 17.54 -14.55 -14.14
C ASN A 102 16.79 -13.43 -14.88
N ILE A 103 16.90 -12.19 -14.41
CA ILE A 103 16.47 -10.99 -15.13
C ILE A 103 17.72 -10.31 -15.66
N GLU A 104 17.69 -9.93 -16.94
CA GLU A 104 18.78 -9.22 -17.59
C GLU A 104 19.06 -7.88 -16.89
N PRO A 105 20.33 -7.52 -16.65
CA PRO A 105 20.68 -6.30 -15.90
C PRO A 105 20.10 -5.00 -16.48
N ASP A 106 19.96 -4.91 -17.80
CA ASP A 106 19.50 -3.71 -18.50
C ASP A 106 17.96 -3.63 -18.66
N TYR A 107 17.22 -4.55 -18.03
CA TYR A 107 15.76 -4.55 -18.11
C TYR A 107 15.16 -3.49 -17.18
N ASN A 108 14.46 -2.53 -17.78
CA ASN A 108 13.58 -1.65 -17.02
C ASN A 108 12.38 -2.41 -16.44
N TYR A 109 11.68 -1.79 -15.49
CA TYR A 109 10.54 -2.38 -14.80
C TYR A 109 9.46 -2.97 -15.73
N LYS A 110 9.20 -2.37 -16.91
CA LYS A 110 8.21 -2.89 -17.87
C LYS A 110 8.65 -4.23 -18.48
N LYS A 111 9.92 -4.33 -18.88
CA LYS A 111 10.48 -5.59 -19.42
C LYS A 111 10.54 -6.65 -18.33
N THR A 112 10.96 -6.28 -17.11
CA THR A 112 10.96 -7.18 -15.95
C THR A 112 9.55 -7.71 -15.67
N ALA A 113 8.55 -6.82 -15.57
CA ALA A 113 7.15 -7.20 -15.39
C ALA A 113 6.63 -8.11 -16.51
N TYR A 114 7.01 -7.86 -17.77
CA TYR A 114 6.66 -8.73 -18.89
C TYR A 114 7.23 -10.15 -18.72
N VAL A 115 8.52 -10.29 -18.36
CA VAL A 115 9.13 -11.61 -18.11
C VAL A 115 8.44 -12.33 -16.96
N LEU A 116 8.19 -11.64 -15.85
CA LEU A 116 7.48 -12.20 -14.70
C LEU A 116 6.05 -12.64 -15.07
N SER A 117 5.35 -11.86 -15.91
CA SER A 117 4.02 -12.23 -16.44
C SER A 117 4.02 -13.48 -17.31
N LYS A 118 5.16 -13.87 -17.90
CA LYS A 118 5.29 -15.13 -18.63
C LYS A 118 5.59 -16.29 -17.69
N ARG A 119 6.41 -16.08 -16.65
CA ARG A 119 6.73 -17.09 -15.64
C ARG A 119 5.49 -17.52 -14.87
N ILE A 120 4.63 -16.57 -14.51
CA ILE A 120 3.45 -16.85 -13.71
C ILE A 120 2.43 -17.77 -14.41
N LYS A 121 2.40 -17.79 -15.76
CA LYS A 121 1.50 -18.66 -16.53
C LYS A 121 1.73 -20.15 -16.35
N LYS A 122 2.89 -20.54 -15.78
CA LYS A 122 3.20 -21.94 -15.48
C LYS A 122 2.50 -22.45 -14.22
N TYR A 123 1.96 -21.54 -13.40
CA TYR A 123 1.28 -21.87 -12.16
C TYR A 123 -0.23 -21.88 -12.36
N ILE A 124 -0.89 -22.75 -11.63
CA ILE A 124 -2.35 -22.83 -11.56
C ILE A 124 -2.79 -22.08 -10.32
N PHE A 125 -3.63 -21.06 -10.51
CA PHE A 125 -4.23 -20.31 -9.41
C PHE A 125 -5.64 -20.81 -9.15
N PRO A 126 -6.13 -20.75 -7.91
CA PRO A 126 -7.55 -20.97 -7.65
C PRO A 126 -8.37 -19.94 -8.43
N GLU A 127 -9.51 -20.38 -8.98
CA GLU A 127 -10.42 -19.49 -9.69
C GLU A 127 -10.98 -18.41 -8.75
N LYS A 128 -11.21 -18.79 -7.48
CA LYS A 128 -11.79 -17.94 -6.44
C LYS A 128 -11.18 -18.29 -5.08
N PHE A 129 -11.09 -17.30 -4.22
CA PHE A 129 -10.79 -17.47 -2.80
C PHE A 129 -11.57 -16.41 -2.03
N ASP A 130 -12.04 -16.78 -0.85
CA ASP A 130 -12.79 -15.88 0.02
C ASP A 130 -11.88 -15.31 1.09
N LEU A 131 -12.11 -14.04 1.42
CA LEU A 131 -11.35 -13.34 2.45
C LEU A 131 -12.29 -12.68 3.42
N LYS A 132 -11.84 -12.62 4.68
CA LYS A 132 -12.52 -11.90 5.74
C LYS A 132 -11.53 -10.92 6.37
N VAL A 133 -11.93 -9.66 6.44
CA VAL A 133 -11.18 -8.64 7.19
C VAL A 133 -11.16 -9.07 8.66
N LYS A 134 -9.96 -9.25 9.22
CA LYS A 134 -9.77 -9.56 10.64
C LYS A 134 -9.57 -8.31 11.49
N THR A 135 -8.80 -7.37 10.96
CA THR A 135 -8.44 -6.13 11.64
C THR A 135 -8.06 -5.09 10.59
N LEU A 136 -8.02 -3.83 11.01
CA LEU A 136 -7.53 -2.71 10.22
C LEU A 136 -6.15 -2.31 10.73
N PHE A 137 -5.22 -2.14 9.80
CA PHE A 137 -3.86 -1.72 10.11
C PHE A 137 -3.55 -0.43 9.35
N GLY A 138 -3.21 0.62 10.09
CA GLY A 138 -2.57 1.82 9.58
C GLY A 138 -1.12 1.81 10.05
N GLY A 139 -0.18 1.90 9.11
CA GLY A 139 1.25 1.86 9.40
C GLY A 139 2.10 2.34 8.24
N TYR A 140 3.40 2.35 8.48
CA TYR A 140 4.44 2.94 7.64
C TYR A 140 4.71 2.15 6.36
N SER A 141 5.17 2.84 5.32
CA SER A 141 5.67 2.24 4.09
C SER A 141 7.20 2.17 4.13
N ILE A 142 7.73 1.31 5.02
CA ILE A 142 9.17 0.98 5.05
C ILE A 142 9.65 0.53 3.65
#